data_AF-A0A0C3CI60-F1
#
_entry.id   AF-A0A0C3CI60-F1
#
_cell.length_a   1.000
_cell.length_b   1.000
_cell.length_c   1.000
_cell.angle_alpha   90.00
_cell.angle_beta   90.00
_cell.angle_gamma   90.00
#
_symmetry.space_group_name_H-M   'P 1'
#
loop_
_entity.id
_entity.type
_entity.pdbx_description
1 polymer ?
#
loop_
_entity_poly.entity_id
_entity_poly.type
_entity_poly.pdbx_seq_one_letter_code
_entity_poly.pdbx_strand_id
1 'polypeptide(L)'
;MKTRRKSKAAAQAEHNADGSQADENTNTIEIPDDIDLESLQNILPDTSLTAPSPDSIVSLYRLLLAQVDEADATRRELEEARAEAEKKDVELDQALQDRESQTKDLETSLDTVQNELKEVKQERDQLASSRAALQAQINTLSSSQSSSSTEVDTMRHRVEDTEREKRDLVGVVSRLKEDSAQREEEIHTLRSNLKQARQEHQALEAQVRELRSAETSTKFKIDTLSQQLELSQSETERTSTELTEKTEEFAKYRRSKHSELSQLQAAFDALTQTHTSTESSFKALQSSHTAQSHQLTQALGKVRDLTGQLAELETTYESEATGLRKLVTMMEERETRQKESVDAIERDWAGIGERAERREAALMEEIEKEKRAKEDARKKVEQLENVLDRVGRGELPVPGRRSSTPSRMATPDPTMDGMMGLSPTVAMASKAQRAGKTFTEVYADYVRLQDDFAKKSAEYDHMDRTLADVLAQIEERVRFPSFQVSVGELTGAICRRLSFRNNALNTSVFNPKLLS
;
A
#
# COMPACT_ATOMS: atom_id res chain seq x y z
N MET A 1 -83.76 -89.13 128.76
CA MET A 1 -84.86 -89.99 129.26
C MET A 1 -84.31 -91.02 130.25
N LYS A 2 -85.09 -91.35 131.28
CA LYS A 2 -85.02 -92.52 132.19
C LYS A 2 -83.82 -93.50 132.07
N THR A 3 -82.91 -93.40 133.04
CA THR A 3 -82.46 -94.49 133.96
C THR A 3 -82.41 -95.96 133.48
N ARG A 4 -81.30 -96.66 133.78
CA ARG A 4 -81.29 -98.13 133.89
C ARG A 4 -80.72 -98.60 135.24
N ARG A 5 -81.59 -98.84 136.23
CA ARG A 5 -81.25 -99.58 137.47
C ARG A 5 -80.76 -100.99 137.13
N LYS A 6 -79.78 -101.49 137.89
CA LYS A 6 -79.60 -102.92 138.15
C LYS A 6 -78.82 -103.15 139.45
N SER A 7 -79.53 -103.38 140.56
CA SER A 7 -78.96 -104.02 141.75
C SER A 7 -79.08 -105.55 141.62
N LYS A 8 -78.20 -106.28 142.30
CA LYS A 8 -78.11 -107.75 142.29
C LYS A 8 -77.67 -108.24 143.66
N ALA A 9 -78.51 -109.01 144.35
CA ALA A 9 -78.13 -109.81 145.51
C ALA A 9 -79.04 -111.04 145.64
N ALA A 10 -78.41 -112.21 145.83
CA ALA A 10 -78.96 -113.33 146.61
C ALA A 10 -78.33 -113.20 148.03
N ALA A 11 -78.68 -113.92 149.09
CA ALA A 11 -79.25 -115.27 149.26
C ALA A 11 -80.39 -115.23 150.33
N GLN A 12 -81.23 -116.24 150.61
CA GLN A 12 -80.95 -117.63 151.02
C GLN A 12 -80.00 -117.72 152.25
N ALA A 13 -80.23 -118.55 153.28
CA ALA A 13 -81.29 -119.53 153.55
C ALA A 13 -81.33 -119.84 155.08
N GLU A 14 -82.37 -120.37 155.74
CA GLU A 14 -83.83 -120.60 155.49
C GLU A 14 -84.48 -120.96 156.87
N HIS A 15 -85.77 -121.37 156.91
CA HIS A 15 -86.47 -122.33 157.83
C HIS A 15 -85.87 -122.80 159.20
N ASN A 16 -86.63 -123.14 160.27
CA ASN A 16 -88.10 -123.29 160.44
C ASN A 16 -88.57 -123.38 161.92
N ALA A 17 -89.90 -123.24 162.13
CA ALA A 17 -90.75 -123.94 163.12
C ALA A 17 -90.50 -123.79 164.65
N ASP A 18 -91.37 -124.27 165.56
CA ASP A 18 -92.86 -124.24 165.69
C ASP A 18 -93.26 -124.78 167.09
N GLY A 19 -94.41 -124.35 167.63
CA GLY A 19 -94.99 -124.85 168.89
C GLY A 19 -94.29 -124.40 170.20
N SER A 20 -94.89 -124.61 171.38
CA SER A 20 -96.23 -125.15 171.71
C SER A 20 -96.72 -124.66 173.09
N GLN A 21 -98.01 -124.88 173.39
CA GLN A 21 -98.65 -124.55 174.68
C GLN A 21 -98.58 -125.71 175.68
N ALA A 22 -98.65 -125.41 177.00
CA ALA A 22 -99.53 -126.04 178.00
C ALA A 22 -98.91 -126.19 179.42
N ASP A 23 -99.61 -125.61 180.40
CA ASP A 23 -100.04 -126.14 181.71
C ASP A 23 -99.11 -126.88 182.71
N GLU A 24 -99.27 -126.42 183.96
CA GLU A 24 -99.19 -127.12 185.27
C GLU A 24 -97.96 -127.93 185.74
N ASN A 25 -97.41 -127.44 186.87
CA ASN A 25 -97.08 -128.20 188.08
C ASN A 25 -96.31 -129.53 187.95
N THR A 26 -95.00 -129.50 188.17
CA THR A 26 -94.45 -130.00 189.45
C THR A 26 -93.04 -129.47 189.73
N ASN A 27 -92.79 -129.04 190.97
CA ASN A 27 -91.49 -128.47 191.38
C ASN A 27 -90.45 -129.58 191.64
N THR A 28 -89.56 -129.80 190.67
CA THR A 28 -88.25 -130.45 190.90
C THR A 28 -87.24 -129.78 189.97
N ILE A 29 -86.11 -129.33 190.53
CA ILE A 29 -85.17 -128.43 189.86
C ILE A 29 -83.95 -129.23 189.41
N GLU A 30 -83.71 -129.27 188.09
CA GLU A 30 -82.41 -129.55 187.51
C GLU A 30 -81.86 -128.23 186.93
N ILE A 31 -80.55 -127.99 187.10
CA ILE A 31 -79.90 -126.72 186.78
C ILE A 31 -79.23 -126.86 185.40
N PRO A 32 -79.57 -126.02 184.39
CA PRO A 32 -78.92 -126.07 183.08
C PRO A 32 -77.46 -125.58 183.11
N ASP A 33 -76.59 -126.25 182.33
CA ASP A 33 -75.13 -126.01 182.33
C ASP A 33 -74.69 -124.71 181.62
N ASP A 34 -75.53 -124.09 180.78
CA ASP A 34 -75.21 -122.90 179.96
C ASP A 34 -75.13 -121.57 180.77
N ILE A 35 -74.88 -121.65 182.07
CA ILE A 35 -74.81 -120.51 182.99
C ILE A 35 -73.46 -120.56 183.71
N ASP A 36 -72.51 -119.72 183.28
CA ASP A 36 -71.18 -119.60 183.90
C ASP A 36 -71.30 -119.18 185.38
N LEU A 37 -71.26 -120.17 186.26
CA LEU A 37 -71.38 -119.96 187.71
C LEU A 37 -70.22 -119.11 188.25
N GLU A 38 -69.03 -119.18 187.67
CA GLU A 38 -67.91 -118.28 188.02
C GLU A 38 -68.23 -116.82 187.67
N SER A 39 -68.85 -116.55 186.52
CA SER A 39 -69.24 -115.19 186.12
C SER A 39 -70.29 -114.61 187.06
N LEU A 40 -71.31 -115.40 187.43
CA LEU A 40 -72.33 -114.99 188.41
C LEU A 40 -71.77 -114.87 189.83
N GLN A 41 -70.85 -115.74 190.24
CA GLN A 41 -70.22 -115.69 191.57
C GLN A 41 -69.26 -114.50 191.73
N ASN A 42 -68.60 -114.06 190.64
CA ASN A 42 -67.84 -112.81 190.61
C ASN A 42 -68.74 -111.57 190.70
N ILE A 43 -69.99 -111.64 190.21
CA ILE A 43 -70.97 -110.54 190.29
C ILE A 43 -71.73 -110.54 191.63
N LEU A 44 -71.86 -111.70 192.29
CA LEU A 44 -72.60 -111.88 193.55
C LEU A 44 -71.83 -112.79 194.56
N PRO A 45 -70.86 -112.26 195.32
CA PRO A 45 -70.23 -112.98 196.41
C PRO A 45 -71.17 -113.18 197.62
N ASP A 46 -70.93 -114.26 198.38
CA ASP A 46 -71.51 -114.61 199.69
C ASP A 46 -73.05 -114.81 199.81
N THR A 47 -73.77 -115.09 198.72
CA THR A 47 -75.20 -115.49 198.80
C THR A 47 -75.48 -116.88 198.24
N SER A 48 -75.92 -117.81 199.11
CA SER A 48 -76.25 -119.19 198.73
C SER A 48 -77.56 -119.29 197.94
N LEU A 49 -77.45 -119.56 196.63
CA LEU A 49 -78.58 -119.65 195.68
C LEU A 49 -79.66 -120.69 196.05
N THR A 50 -79.35 -121.66 196.91
CA THR A 50 -80.31 -122.63 197.46
C THR A 50 -81.35 -122.04 198.43
N ALA A 51 -81.14 -120.81 198.92
CA ALA A 51 -82.11 -120.05 199.70
C ALA A 51 -81.87 -118.53 199.54
N PRO A 52 -82.35 -117.89 198.45
CA PRO A 52 -82.09 -116.48 198.19
C PRO A 52 -82.80 -115.57 199.20
N SER A 53 -82.08 -114.55 199.68
CA SER A 53 -82.67 -113.46 200.46
C SER A 53 -83.34 -112.43 199.53
N PRO A 54 -84.31 -111.63 200.01
CA PRO A 54 -84.97 -110.65 199.16
C PRO A 54 -84.03 -109.55 198.64
N ASP A 55 -82.98 -109.20 199.39
CA ASP A 55 -82.00 -108.18 198.97
C ASP A 55 -81.18 -108.61 197.75
N SER A 56 -80.87 -109.90 197.63
CA SER A 56 -80.16 -110.49 196.47
C SER A 56 -80.93 -110.34 195.15
N ILE A 57 -82.27 -110.29 195.22
CA ILE A 57 -83.13 -110.09 194.04
C ILE A 57 -83.14 -108.61 193.65
N VAL A 58 -83.15 -107.70 194.65
CA VAL A 58 -83.16 -106.25 194.42
C VAL A 58 -81.83 -105.75 193.85
N SER A 59 -80.68 -106.31 194.25
CA SER A 59 -79.38 -105.98 193.64
C SER A 59 -79.32 -106.39 192.17
N LEU A 60 -79.79 -107.60 191.85
CA LEU A 60 -79.82 -108.13 190.48
C LEU A 60 -80.75 -107.28 189.58
N TYR A 61 -81.92 -106.86 190.09
CA TYR A 61 -82.84 -105.97 189.37
C TYR A 61 -82.25 -104.57 189.12
N ARG A 62 -81.46 -104.02 190.05
CA ARG A 62 -80.75 -102.75 189.85
C ARG A 62 -79.65 -102.85 188.79
N LEU A 63 -78.89 -103.95 188.79
CA LEU A 63 -77.85 -104.20 187.80
C LEU A 63 -78.45 -104.35 186.40
N LEU A 64 -79.56 -105.09 186.27
CA LEU A 64 -80.27 -105.24 185.00
C LEU A 64 -80.86 -103.91 184.50
N LEU A 65 -81.41 -103.06 185.38
CA LEU A 65 -81.84 -101.70 185.02
C LEU A 65 -80.67 -100.83 184.53
N ALA A 66 -79.54 -100.82 185.25
CA ALA A 66 -78.36 -100.05 184.84
C ALA A 66 -77.83 -100.50 183.47
N GLN A 67 -77.87 -101.82 183.19
CA GLN A 67 -77.42 -102.37 181.91
C GLN A 67 -78.43 -102.13 180.76
N VAL A 68 -79.72 -101.91 181.07
CA VAL A 68 -80.71 -101.39 180.11
C VAL A 68 -80.47 -99.90 179.82
N ASP A 69 -80.20 -99.08 180.84
CA ASP A 69 -79.84 -97.67 180.64
C ASP A 69 -78.56 -97.51 179.81
N GLU A 70 -77.56 -98.38 180.01
CA GLU A 70 -76.31 -98.42 179.23
C GLU A 70 -76.53 -98.92 177.78
N ALA A 71 -77.43 -99.88 177.57
CA ALA A 71 -77.85 -100.30 176.24
C ALA A 71 -78.61 -99.19 175.48
N ASP A 72 -79.45 -98.42 176.16
CA ASP A 72 -80.18 -97.29 175.58
C ASP A 72 -79.26 -96.07 175.33
N ALA A 73 -78.25 -95.86 176.17
CA ALA A 73 -77.21 -94.85 175.96
C ALA A 73 -76.34 -95.17 174.74
N THR A 74 -75.71 -96.36 174.71
CA THR A 74 -74.90 -96.81 173.57
C THR A 74 -75.71 -96.87 172.27
N ARG A 75 -77.00 -97.20 172.34
CA ARG A 75 -77.91 -97.11 171.18
C ARG A 75 -78.07 -95.69 170.66
N ARG A 76 -78.25 -94.69 171.54
CA ARG A 76 -78.33 -93.26 171.12
C ARG A 76 -77.02 -92.81 170.51
N GLU A 77 -75.88 -93.15 171.10
CA GLU A 77 -74.56 -92.86 170.53
C GLU A 77 -74.38 -93.49 169.13
N LEU A 78 -74.89 -94.71 168.92
CA LEU A 78 -74.84 -95.40 167.62
C LEU A 78 -75.80 -94.76 166.59
N GLU A 79 -77.00 -94.32 167.02
CA GLU A 79 -77.95 -93.59 166.16
C GLU A 79 -77.43 -92.16 165.82
N GLU A 80 -76.77 -91.47 166.75
CA GLU A 80 -76.09 -90.19 166.53
C GLU A 80 -74.85 -90.34 165.63
N ALA A 81 -74.01 -91.35 165.85
CA ALA A 81 -72.85 -91.64 165.00
C ALA A 81 -73.26 -92.01 163.56
N ARG A 82 -74.39 -92.70 163.39
CA ARG A 82 -75.00 -92.92 162.07
C ARG A 82 -75.49 -91.61 161.44
N ALA A 83 -76.20 -90.77 162.19
CA ALA A 83 -76.65 -89.47 161.70
C ALA A 83 -75.49 -88.51 161.39
N GLU A 84 -74.34 -88.63 162.06
CA GLU A 84 -73.11 -87.94 161.70
C GLU A 84 -72.43 -88.54 160.46
N ALA A 85 -72.42 -89.86 160.30
CA ALA A 85 -71.90 -90.51 159.10
C ALA A 85 -72.72 -90.12 157.87
N GLU A 86 -74.05 -90.20 157.93
CA GLU A 86 -74.95 -89.79 156.85
C GLU A 86 -74.80 -88.30 156.49
N LYS A 87 -74.58 -87.41 157.48
CA LYS A 87 -74.25 -86.00 157.20
C LYS A 87 -72.91 -85.86 156.49
N LYS A 88 -71.86 -86.54 156.95
CA LYS A 88 -70.52 -86.48 156.37
C LYS A 88 -70.49 -87.06 154.96
N ASP A 89 -71.25 -88.14 154.70
CA ASP A 89 -71.41 -88.71 153.37
C ASP A 89 -72.14 -87.72 152.43
N VAL A 90 -73.20 -87.05 152.89
CA VAL A 90 -73.89 -86.00 152.11
C VAL A 90 -73.02 -84.76 151.88
N GLU A 91 -72.22 -84.33 152.88
CA GLU A 91 -71.25 -83.24 152.75
C GLU A 91 -70.12 -83.60 151.77
N LEU A 92 -69.65 -84.85 151.78
CA LEU A 92 -68.65 -85.37 150.84
C LEU A 92 -69.23 -85.51 149.43
N ASP A 93 -70.44 -86.04 149.26
CA ASP A 93 -71.12 -86.13 147.95
C ASP A 93 -71.36 -84.73 147.36
N GLN A 94 -71.78 -83.75 148.18
CA GLN A 94 -71.93 -82.36 147.73
C GLN A 94 -70.57 -81.74 147.37
N ALA A 95 -69.53 -81.95 148.18
CA ALA A 95 -68.18 -81.45 147.89
C ALA A 95 -67.57 -82.11 146.63
N LEU A 96 -67.85 -83.40 146.39
CA LEU A 96 -67.47 -84.11 145.18
C LEU A 96 -68.26 -83.58 143.97
N GLN A 97 -69.57 -83.35 144.11
CA GLN A 97 -70.39 -82.78 143.04
C GLN A 97 -69.97 -81.35 142.67
N ASP A 98 -69.63 -80.52 143.66
CA ASP A 98 -69.09 -79.16 143.47
C ASP A 98 -67.71 -79.19 142.80
N ARG A 99 -66.86 -80.17 143.14
CA ARG A 99 -65.55 -80.36 142.49
C ARG A 99 -65.68 -80.93 141.08
N GLU A 100 -66.64 -81.81 140.84
CA GLU A 100 -66.97 -82.32 139.52
C GLU A 100 -67.50 -81.20 138.61
N SER A 101 -68.38 -80.31 139.11
CA SER A 101 -68.85 -79.17 138.33
C SER A 101 -67.72 -78.18 138.03
N GLN A 102 -66.92 -77.80 139.04
CA GLN A 102 -65.72 -76.97 138.84
C GLN A 102 -64.73 -77.59 137.84
N THR A 103 -64.57 -78.91 137.85
CA THR A 103 -63.70 -79.61 136.89
C THR A 103 -64.28 -79.53 135.47
N LYS A 104 -65.58 -79.75 135.29
CA LYS A 104 -66.25 -79.66 133.97
C LYS A 104 -66.29 -78.21 133.44
N ASP A 105 -66.46 -77.23 134.31
CA ASP A 105 -66.39 -75.81 133.97
C ASP A 105 -64.96 -75.42 133.55
N LEU A 106 -63.94 -75.94 134.25
CA LEU A 106 -62.54 -75.75 133.86
C LEU A 106 -62.19 -76.46 132.55
N GLU A 107 -62.64 -77.71 132.35
CA GLU A 107 -62.47 -78.47 131.09
C GLU A 107 -63.09 -77.72 129.91
N THR A 108 -64.34 -77.24 130.03
CA THR A 108 -64.99 -76.45 128.97
C THR A 108 -64.34 -75.08 128.75
N SER A 109 -63.81 -74.44 129.80
CA SER A 109 -62.99 -73.21 129.65
C SER A 109 -61.66 -73.47 128.94
N LEU A 110 -61.07 -74.65 129.16
CA LEU A 110 -59.80 -75.06 128.55
C LEU A 110 -59.99 -75.48 127.09
N ASP A 111 -61.09 -76.16 126.76
CA ASP A 111 -61.47 -76.50 125.38
C ASP A 111 -61.82 -75.26 124.55
N THR A 112 -62.55 -74.29 125.13
CA THR A 112 -62.86 -73.02 124.46
C THR A 112 -61.60 -72.21 124.18
N VAL A 113 -60.75 -71.96 125.19
CA VAL A 113 -59.46 -71.27 125.00
C VAL A 113 -58.52 -72.04 124.05
N GLN A 114 -58.55 -73.38 124.05
CA GLN A 114 -57.81 -74.16 123.06
C GLN A 114 -58.33 -73.95 121.64
N ASN A 115 -59.64 -73.78 121.44
CA ASN A 115 -60.23 -73.57 120.13
C ASN A 115 -59.98 -72.14 119.62
N GLU A 116 -60.15 -71.13 120.46
CA GLU A 116 -59.72 -69.74 120.18
C GLU A 116 -58.24 -69.69 119.81
N LEU A 117 -57.37 -70.41 120.54
CA LEU A 117 -55.95 -70.49 120.25
C LEU A 117 -55.63 -71.22 118.93
N LYS A 118 -56.50 -72.13 118.46
CA LYS A 118 -56.38 -72.77 117.13
C LYS A 118 -56.81 -71.78 116.04
N GLU A 119 -57.91 -71.06 116.24
CA GLU A 119 -58.44 -70.07 115.31
C GLU A 119 -57.48 -68.89 115.13
N VAL A 120 -57.02 -68.26 116.21
CA VAL A 120 -56.03 -67.16 116.17
C VAL A 120 -54.70 -67.59 115.51
N LYS A 121 -54.29 -68.86 115.63
CA LYS A 121 -53.13 -69.39 114.90
C LYS A 121 -53.41 -69.51 113.40
N GLN A 122 -54.60 -69.97 113.00
CA GLN A 122 -55.00 -70.04 111.60
C GLN A 122 -55.11 -68.63 110.98
N GLU A 123 -55.72 -67.67 111.69
CA GLU A 123 -55.77 -66.26 111.27
C GLU A 123 -54.37 -65.66 111.13
N ARG A 124 -53.49 -65.87 112.12
CA ARG A 124 -52.09 -65.44 112.04
C ARG A 124 -51.40 -65.97 110.79
N ASP A 125 -51.63 -67.24 110.43
CA ASP A 125 -50.96 -67.88 109.29
C ASP A 125 -51.57 -67.46 107.95
N GLN A 126 -52.87 -67.15 107.90
CA GLN A 126 -53.53 -66.48 106.77
C GLN A 126 -53.04 -65.03 106.59
N LEU A 127 -52.86 -64.28 107.68
CA LEU A 127 -52.30 -62.92 107.66
C LEU A 127 -50.81 -62.90 107.30
N ALA A 128 -50.03 -63.89 107.76
CA ALA A 128 -48.62 -64.04 107.40
C ALA A 128 -48.44 -64.39 105.92
N SER A 129 -49.23 -65.33 105.39
CA SER A 129 -49.18 -65.73 103.98
C SER A 129 -49.70 -64.64 103.04
N SER A 130 -50.80 -63.96 103.37
CA SER A 130 -51.27 -62.80 102.59
C SER A 130 -50.30 -61.62 102.63
N ARG A 131 -49.69 -61.31 103.79
CA ARG A 131 -48.60 -60.32 103.89
C ARG A 131 -47.40 -60.70 103.02
N ALA A 132 -47.00 -61.97 103.01
CA ALA A 132 -45.91 -62.45 102.16
C ALA A 132 -46.24 -62.31 100.66
N ALA A 133 -47.47 -62.64 100.25
CA ALA A 133 -47.95 -62.48 98.88
C ALA A 133 -47.99 -61.00 98.45
N LEU A 134 -48.50 -60.11 99.31
CA LEU A 134 -48.49 -58.66 99.06
C LEU A 134 -47.07 -58.09 98.97
N GLN A 135 -46.14 -58.54 99.83
CA GLN A 135 -44.74 -58.14 99.74
C GLN A 135 -44.09 -58.61 98.42
N ALA A 136 -44.39 -59.83 97.96
CA ALA A 136 -43.92 -60.33 96.67
C ALA A 136 -44.49 -59.52 95.49
N GLN A 137 -45.76 -59.12 95.55
CA GLN A 137 -46.37 -58.22 94.55
C GLN A 137 -45.72 -56.83 94.57
N ILE A 138 -45.50 -56.23 95.74
CA ILE A 138 -44.81 -54.93 95.88
C ILE A 138 -43.38 -55.01 95.30
N ASN A 139 -42.63 -56.07 95.60
CA ASN A 139 -41.28 -56.27 95.08
C ASN A 139 -41.28 -56.42 93.55
N THR A 140 -42.29 -57.12 92.98
CA THR A 140 -42.45 -57.33 91.53
C THR A 140 -42.88 -56.06 90.80
N LEU A 141 -43.76 -55.26 91.41
CA LEU A 141 -44.15 -53.95 90.89
C LEU A 141 -42.97 -52.97 90.93
N SER A 142 -42.18 -52.99 92.01
CA SER A 142 -40.99 -52.14 92.16
C SER A 142 -39.91 -52.46 91.11
N SER A 143 -39.64 -53.75 90.84
CA SER A 143 -38.69 -54.14 89.79
C SER A 143 -39.22 -53.82 88.39
N SER A 144 -40.51 -54.05 88.11
CA SER A 144 -41.15 -53.70 86.84
C SER A 144 -41.23 -52.19 86.60
N GLN A 145 -41.46 -51.40 87.63
CA GLN A 145 -41.41 -49.93 87.57
C GLN A 145 -39.98 -49.44 87.29
N SER A 146 -38.98 -50.07 87.92
CA SER A 146 -37.57 -49.75 87.70
C SER A 146 -37.14 -50.05 86.26
N SER A 147 -37.47 -51.23 85.72
CA SER A 147 -37.16 -51.57 84.32
C SER A 147 -37.92 -50.66 83.35
N SER A 148 -39.22 -50.42 83.57
CA SER A 148 -40.03 -49.53 82.75
C SER A 148 -39.50 -48.09 82.74
N SER A 149 -38.99 -47.58 83.87
CA SER A 149 -38.32 -46.27 83.89
C SER A 149 -37.08 -46.26 82.98
N THR A 150 -36.20 -47.27 83.06
CA THR A 150 -35.02 -47.35 82.20
C THR A 150 -35.36 -47.55 80.71
N GLU A 151 -36.46 -48.24 80.41
CA GLU A 151 -37.00 -48.35 79.04
C GLU A 151 -37.53 -47.00 78.54
N VAL A 152 -38.23 -46.23 79.38
CA VAL A 152 -38.69 -44.86 79.03
C VAL A 152 -37.51 -43.92 78.80
N ASP A 153 -36.48 -43.94 79.65
CA ASP A 153 -35.29 -43.10 79.51
C ASP A 153 -34.46 -43.46 78.26
N THR A 154 -34.28 -44.75 77.97
CA THR A 154 -33.58 -45.18 76.74
C THR A 154 -34.39 -44.87 75.48
N MET A 155 -35.73 -45.03 75.51
CA MET A 155 -36.59 -44.62 74.40
C MET A 155 -36.58 -43.10 74.20
N ARG A 156 -36.54 -42.31 75.28
CA ARG A 156 -36.38 -40.85 75.21
C ARG A 156 -35.08 -40.46 74.54
N HIS A 157 -33.94 -41.03 74.95
CA HIS A 157 -32.66 -40.72 74.31
C HIS A 157 -32.67 -41.06 72.82
N ARG A 158 -33.24 -42.21 72.43
CA ARG A 158 -33.42 -42.57 71.01
C ARG A 158 -34.29 -41.58 70.24
N VAL A 159 -35.33 -41.02 70.84
CA VAL A 159 -36.12 -39.93 70.24
C VAL A 159 -35.25 -38.68 70.08
N GLU A 160 -34.55 -38.23 71.13
CA GLU A 160 -33.67 -37.06 71.05
C GLU A 160 -32.57 -37.20 69.99
N ASP A 161 -32.00 -38.41 69.81
CA ASP A 161 -31.00 -38.69 68.77
C ASP A 161 -31.60 -38.69 67.36
N THR A 162 -32.73 -39.36 67.13
CA THR A 162 -33.41 -39.29 65.82
C THR A 162 -33.90 -37.87 65.49
N GLU A 163 -34.19 -37.03 66.49
CA GLU A 163 -34.45 -35.60 66.30
C GLU A 163 -33.19 -34.78 66.01
N ARG A 164 -32.01 -35.17 66.49
CA ARG A 164 -30.71 -34.59 66.09
C ARG A 164 -30.44 -34.93 64.62
N GLU A 165 -30.43 -36.23 64.27
CA GLU A 165 -30.23 -36.72 62.90
C GLU A 165 -31.21 -36.09 61.90
N LYS A 166 -32.49 -36.01 62.25
CA LYS A 166 -33.53 -35.36 61.41
C LYS A 166 -33.21 -33.89 61.12
N ARG A 167 -32.69 -33.13 62.09
CA ARG A 167 -32.31 -31.72 61.90
C ARG A 167 -31.10 -31.61 60.98
N ASP A 168 -30.09 -32.45 61.17
CA ASP A 168 -28.89 -32.46 60.35
C ASP A 168 -29.20 -32.87 58.90
N LEU A 169 -30.03 -33.89 58.70
CA LEU A 169 -30.53 -34.31 57.37
C LEU A 169 -31.36 -33.20 56.70
N VAL A 170 -32.21 -32.48 57.43
CA VAL A 170 -32.93 -31.31 56.88
C VAL A 170 -31.96 -30.19 56.50
N GLY A 171 -30.90 -29.96 57.28
CA GLY A 171 -29.82 -29.02 56.94
C GLY A 171 -29.08 -29.41 55.66
N VAL A 172 -28.73 -30.69 55.50
CA VAL A 172 -28.10 -31.22 54.27
C VAL A 172 -29.05 -31.10 53.08
N VAL A 173 -30.34 -31.45 53.22
CA VAL A 173 -31.34 -31.29 52.16
C VAL A 173 -31.56 -29.82 51.77
N SER A 174 -31.45 -28.88 52.73
CA SER A 174 -31.52 -27.44 52.42
C SER A 174 -30.34 -26.99 51.56
N ARG A 175 -29.11 -27.39 51.94
CA ARG A 175 -27.90 -27.09 51.15
C ARG A 175 -27.94 -27.71 49.76
N LEU A 176 -28.34 -28.97 49.63
CA LEU A 176 -28.47 -29.64 48.33
C LEU A 176 -29.53 -28.99 47.42
N LYS A 177 -30.57 -28.38 47.98
CA LYS A 177 -31.53 -27.57 47.20
C LYS A 177 -30.95 -26.25 46.74
N GLU A 178 -30.15 -25.59 47.60
CA GLU A 178 -29.46 -24.35 47.28
C GLU A 178 -28.40 -24.58 46.17
N ASP A 179 -27.56 -25.61 46.31
CA ASP A 179 -26.65 -26.10 45.27
C ASP A 179 -27.36 -26.40 43.94
N SER A 180 -28.56 -26.99 43.99
CA SER A 180 -29.36 -27.30 42.79
C SER A 180 -29.86 -26.03 42.11
N ALA A 181 -30.36 -25.06 42.89
CA ALA A 181 -30.83 -23.77 42.36
C ALA A 181 -29.68 -22.98 41.71
N GLN A 182 -28.51 -22.93 42.36
CA GLN A 182 -27.31 -22.30 41.79
C GLN A 182 -26.90 -22.95 40.46
N ARG A 183 -26.89 -24.29 40.38
CA ARG A 183 -26.61 -25.02 39.13
C ARG A 183 -27.66 -24.80 38.04
N GLU A 184 -28.93 -24.63 38.40
CA GLU A 184 -29.99 -24.28 37.45
C GLU A 184 -29.80 -22.86 36.87
N GLU A 185 -29.32 -21.91 37.68
CA GLU A 185 -28.96 -20.56 37.23
C GLU A 185 -27.68 -20.54 36.38
N GLU A 186 -26.65 -21.31 36.74
CA GLU A 186 -25.47 -21.55 35.89
C GLU A 186 -25.88 -22.15 34.53
N ILE A 187 -26.75 -23.17 34.53
CA ILE A 187 -27.29 -23.76 33.30
C ILE A 187 -28.10 -22.74 32.49
N HIS A 188 -28.86 -21.85 33.13
CA HIS A 188 -29.61 -20.80 32.44
C HIS A 188 -28.68 -19.77 31.79
N THR A 189 -27.70 -19.25 32.53
CA THR A 189 -26.72 -18.27 32.03
C THR A 189 -25.86 -18.86 30.93
N LEU A 190 -25.36 -20.09 31.06
CA LEU A 190 -24.64 -20.80 30.00
C LEU A 190 -25.49 -21.01 28.74
N ARG A 191 -26.79 -21.34 28.87
CA ARG A 191 -27.72 -21.42 27.73
C ARG A 191 -27.94 -20.06 27.05
N SER A 192 -28.00 -18.98 27.83
CA SER A 192 -28.11 -17.61 27.30
C SER A 192 -26.85 -17.20 26.53
N ASN A 193 -25.67 -17.39 27.13
CA ASN A 193 -24.38 -17.08 26.52
C ASN A 193 -24.16 -17.89 25.23
N LEU A 194 -24.53 -19.18 25.22
CA LEU A 194 -24.47 -20.05 24.05
C LEU A 194 -25.45 -19.61 22.93
N LYS A 195 -26.62 -19.06 23.29
CA LYS A 195 -27.54 -18.44 22.32
C LYS A 195 -26.95 -17.15 21.73
N GLN A 196 -26.38 -16.27 22.57
CA GLN A 196 -25.73 -15.04 22.13
C GLN A 196 -24.55 -15.33 21.20
N ALA A 197 -23.63 -16.22 21.57
CA ALA A 197 -22.48 -16.60 20.75
C ALA A 197 -22.89 -17.19 19.39
N ARG A 198 -24.03 -17.89 19.31
CA ARG A 198 -24.60 -18.35 18.02
C ARG A 198 -25.13 -17.20 17.16
N GLN A 199 -25.74 -16.17 17.76
CA GLN A 199 -26.20 -14.98 17.05
C GLN A 199 -25.03 -14.12 16.55
N GLU A 200 -24.01 -13.93 17.40
CA GLU A 200 -22.75 -13.25 17.03
C GLU A 200 -22.03 -13.98 15.90
N HIS A 201 -21.92 -15.31 15.98
CA HIS A 201 -21.35 -16.13 14.91
C HIS A 201 -22.11 -15.96 13.57
N GLN A 202 -23.45 -15.99 13.58
CA GLN A 202 -24.27 -15.75 12.38
C GLN A 202 -24.08 -14.34 11.81
N ALA A 203 -23.96 -13.32 12.67
CA ALA A 203 -23.69 -11.95 12.24
C ALA A 203 -22.28 -11.81 11.62
N LEU A 204 -21.27 -12.42 12.23
CA LEU A 204 -19.90 -12.46 11.69
C LEU A 204 -19.82 -13.22 10.36
N GLU A 205 -20.53 -14.35 10.21
CA GLU A 205 -20.60 -15.03 8.91
C GLU A 205 -21.28 -14.15 7.83
N ALA A 206 -22.33 -13.40 8.18
CA ALA A 206 -23.00 -12.50 7.26
C ALA A 206 -22.04 -11.38 6.80
N GLN A 207 -21.31 -10.76 7.72
CA GLN A 207 -20.26 -9.78 7.40
C GLN A 207 -19.16 -10.37 6.53
N VAL A 208 -18.73 -11.62 6.77
CA VAL A 208 -17.74 -12.30 5.92
C VAL A 208 -18.28 -12.58 4.50
N ARG A 209 -19.57 -12.86 4.34
CA ARG A 209 -20.22 -13.01 3.02
C ARG A 209 -20.31 -11.66 2.31
N GLU A 210 -20.67 -10.60 3.01
CA GLU A 210 -20.74 -9.23 2.48
C GLU A 210 -19.36 -8.72 2.06
N LEU A 211 -18.34 -8.84 2.92
CA LEU A 211 -16.96 -8.43 2.63
C LEU A 211 -16.38 -9.17 1.41
N ARG A 212 -16.72 -10.46 1.20
CA ARG A 212 -16.31 -11.20 -0.02
C ARG A 212 -17.03 -10.71 -1.28
N SER A 213 -18.29 -10.31 -1.19
CA SER A 213 -19.01 -9.69 -2.33
C SER A 213 -18.48 -8.28 -2.66
N ALA A 214 -18.08 -7.51 -1.64
CA ALA A 214 -17.38 -6.25 -1.80
C ALA A 214 -15.98 -6.45 -2.41
N GLU A 215 -15.20 -7.41 -1.92
CA GLU A 215 -13.86 -7.77 -2.42
C GLU A 215 -13.91 -8.19 -3.89
N THR A 216 -14.86 -9.03 -4.29
CA THR A 216 -15.03 -9.42 -5.69
C THR A 216 -15.46 -8.24 -6.56
N SER A 217 -16.36 -7.37 -6.08
CA SER A 217 -16.71 -6.12 -6.77
C SER A 217 -15.50 -5.18 -6.94
N THR A 218 -14.63 -5.05 -5.92
CA THR A 218 -13.42 -4.21 -6.03
C THR A 218 -12.37 -4.83 -6.94
N LYS A 219 -12.21 -6.16 -6.97
CA LYS A 219 -11.35 -6.85 -7.95
C LYS A 219 -11.80 -6.56 -9.38
N PHE A 220 -13.07 -6.80 -9.74
CA PHE A 220 -13.56 -6.48 -11.09
C PHE A 220 -13.38 -4.99 -11.46
N LYS A 221 -13.49 -4.06 -10.50
CA LYS A 221 -13.20 -2.63 -10.71
C LYS A 221 -11.71 -2.38 -10.96
N ILE A 222 -10.82 -3.02 -10.20
CA ILE A 222 -9.35 -2.95 -10.39
C ILE A 222 -8.98 -3.53 -11.76
N ASP A 223 -9.52 -4.69 -12.13
CA ASP A 223 -9.27 -5.36 -13.41
C ASP A 223 -9.79 -4.54 -14.61
N THR A 224 -10.92 -3.83 -14.43
CA THR A 224 -11.44 -2.90 -15.45
C THR A 224 -10.56 -1.66 -15.59
N LEU A 225 -10.09 -1.09 -14.47
CA LEU A 225 -9.23 0.09 -14.46
C LEU A 225 -7.80 -0.20 -14.95
N SER A 226 -7.27 -1.41 -14.70
CA SER A 226 -5.98 -1.82 -15.24
C SER A 226 -6.04 -2.02 -16.76
N GLN A 227 -7.10 -2.66 -17.28
CA GLN A 227 -7.33 -2.76 -18.72
C GLN A 227 -7.49 -1.38 -19.40
N GLN A 228 -8.22 -0.46 -18.78
CA GLN A 228 -8.35 0.92 -19.28
C GLN A 228 -7.00 1.66 -19.28
N LEU A 229 -6.17 1.45 -18.26
CA LEU A 229 -4.84 2.04 -18.16
C LEU A 229 -3.86 1.43 -19.17
N GLU A 230 -3.88 0.12 -19.38
CA GLU A 230 -3.08 -0.60 -20.39
C GLU A 230 -3.45 -0.18 -21.82
N LEU A 231 -4.76 -0.09 -22.12
CA LEU A 231 -5.24 0.43 -23.40
C LEU A 231 -4.78 1.88 -23.62
N SER A 232 -4.97 2.76 -22.64
CA SER A 232 -4.54 4.16 -22.72
C SER A 232 -3.02 4.28 -22.88
N GLN A 233 -2.23 3.45 -22.20
CA GLN A 233 -0.79 3.37 -22.41
C GLN A 233 -0.45 2.97 -23.85
N SER A 234 -1.05 1.90 -24.38
CA SER A 234 -0.83 1.47 -25.77
C SER A 234 -1.22 2.53 -26.81
N GLU A 235 -2.25 3.34 -26.54
CA GLU A 235 -2.62 4.49 -27.38
C GLU A 235 -1.59 5.62 -27.31
N THR A 236 -1.06 5.94 -26.11
CA THR A 236 0.02 6.92 -25.98
C THR A 236 1.32 6.44 -26.62
N GLU A 237 1.64 5.15 -26.53
CA GLU A 237 2.80 4.57 -27.21
C GLU A 237 2.65 4.66 -28.73
N ARG A 238 1.52 4.17 -29.29
CA ARG A 238 1.24 4.25 -30.74
C ARG A 238 1.24 5.68 -31.28
N THR A 239 0.62 6.62 -30.56
CA THR A 239 0.62 8.04 -30.99
C THR A 239 1.99 8.69 -30.83
N SER A 240 2.82 8.26 -29.87
CA SER A 240 4.21 8.70 -29.77
C SER A 240 5.07 8.15 -30.91
N THR A 241 4.93 6.88 -31.29
CA THR A 241 5.68 6.30 -32.42
C THR A 241 5.29 6.99 -33.73
N GLU A 242 3.99 7.14 -34.01
CA GLU A 242 3.49 7.89 -35.18
C GLU A 242 4.01 9.34 -35.22
N LEU A 243 4.07 10.02 -34.07
CA LEU A 243 4.65 11.37 -33.97
C LEU A 243 6.15 11.38 -34.25
N THR A 244 6.92 10.39 -33.75
CA THR A 244 8.36 10.28 -34.03
C THR A 244 8.63 9.95 -35.50
N GLU A 245 7.88 9.02 -36.10
CA GLU A 245 7.97 8.67 -37.52
C GLU A 245 7.67 9.88 -38.41
N LYS A 246 6.59 10.61 -38.14
CA LYS A 246 6.24 11.83 -38.87
C LYS A 246 7.27 12.94 -38.67
N THR A 247 7.85 13.07 -37.47
CA THR A 247 8.95 14.02 -37.20
C THR A 247 10.21 13.65 -37.99
N GLU A 248 10.53 12.35 -38.10
CA GLU A 248 11.61 11.85 -38.95
C GLU A 248 11.32 12.04 -40.44
N GLU A 249 10.11 11.79 -40.92
CA GLU A 249 9.69 12.07 -42.30
C GLU A 249 9.89 13.54 -42.64
N PHE A 250 9.43 14.47 -41.79
CA PHE A 250 9.66 15.91 -41.99
C PHE A 250 11.14 16.31 -41.86
N ALA A 251 11.96 15.58 -41.11
CA ALA A 251 13.40 15.79 -41.08
C ALA A 251 14.08 15.28 -42.38
N LYS A 252 13.71 14.10 -42.86
CA LYS A 252 14.18 13.49 -44.12
C LYS A 252 13.76 14.36 -45.32
N TYR A 253 12.51 14.79 -45.38
CA TYR A 253 11.97 15.71 -46.39
C TYR A 253 12.71 17.05 -46.42
N ARG A 254 12.91 17.71 -45.25
CA ARG A 254 13.66 18.98 -45.19
C ARG A 254 15.11 18.82 -45.66
N ARG A 255 15.80 17.74 -45.28
CA ARG A 255 17.16 17.43 -45.76
C ARG A 255 17.19 17.20 -47.28
N SER A 256 16.23 16.44 -47.81
CA SER A 256 16.08 16.20 -49.24
C SER A 256 15.83 17.50 -50.01
N LYS A 257 14.86 18.33 -49.61
CA LYS A 257 14.57 19.60 -50.28
C LYS A 257 15.68 20.64 -50.13
N HIS A 258 16.41 20.66 -49.03
CA HIS A 258 17.60 21.51 -48.91
C HIS A 258 18.73 21.05 -49.84
N SER A 259 18.92 19.74 -50.02
CA SER A 259 19.86 19.18 -50.99
C SER A 259 19.46 19.51 -52.44
N GLU A 260 18.18 19.33 -52.80
CA GLU A 260 17.64 19.73 -54.11
C GLU A 260 17.86 21.22 -54.38
N LEU A 261 17.54 22.09 -53.41
CA LEU A 261 17.75 23.54 -53.54
C LEU A 261 19.23 23.89 -53.70
N SER A 262 20.12 23.24 -52.95
CA SER A 262 21.58 23.45 -53.09
C SER A 262 22.11 22.99 -54.44
N GLN A 263 21.56 21.90 -55.01
CA GLN A 263 21.92 21.42 -56.34
C GLN A 263 21.39 22.33 -57.45
N LEU A 264 20.14 22.80 -57.32
CA LEU A 264 19.53 23.78 -58.22
C LEU A 264 20.29 25.11 -58.21
N GLN A 265 20.70 25.59 -57.03
CA GLN A 265 21.51 26.80 -56.90
C GLN A 265 22.87 26.62 -57.58
N ALA A 266 23.60 25.54 -57.29
CA ALA A 266 24.89 25.27 -57.93
C ALA A 266 24.77 25.13 -59.47
N ALA A 267 23.68 24.53 -59.97
CA ALA A 267 23.40 24.42 -61.39
C ALA A 267 23.05 25.79 -62.02
N PHE A 268 22.31 26.64 -61.31
CA PHE A 268 21.99 28.01 -61.73
C PHE A 268 23.24 28.90 -61.78
N ASP A 269 24.13 28.79 -60.78
CA ASP A 269 25.37 29.56 -60.73
C ASP A 269 26.34 29.11 -61.85
N ALA A 270 26.43 27.80 -62.11
CA ALA A 270 27.18 27.26 -63.25
C ALA A 270 26.58 27.67 -64.62
N LEU A 271 25.25 27.70 -64.74
CA LEU A 271 24.57 28.21 -65.94
C LEU A 271 24.82 29.73 -66.12
N THR A 272 24.86 30.49 -65.03
CA THR A 272 25.17 31.93 -65.05
C THR A 272 26.64 32.18 -65.42
N GLN A 273 27.57 31.33 -64.97
CA GLN A 273 28.98 31.39 -65.36
C GLN A 273 29.19 31.02 -66.84
N THR A 274 28.46 30.03 -67.36
CA THR A 274 28.51 29.67 -68.79
C THR A 274 27.81 30.70 -69.67
N HIS A 275 26.72 31.32 -69.21
CA HIS A 275 26.09 32.46 -69.90
C HIS A 275 27.05 33.66 -69.97
N THR A 276 27.60 34.12 -68.85
CA THR A 276 28.49 35.29 -68.83
C THR A 276 29.77 35.09 -69.65
N SER A 277 30.34 33.88 -69.65
CA SER A 277 31.48 33.56 -70.51
C SER A 277 31.12 33.46 -72.01
N THR A 278 29.99 32.84 -72.37
CA THR A 278 29.51 32.82 -73.78
C THR A 278 29.09 34.21 -74.27
N GLU A 279 28.49 35.04 -73.42
CA GLU A 279 28.18 36.44 -73.71
C GLU A 279 29.46 37.28 -73.91
N SER A 280 30.49 37.06 -73.09
CA SER A 280 31.77 37.76 -73.25
C SER A 280 32.50 37.37 -74.54
N SER A 281 32.46 36.09 -74.93
CA SER A 281 33.05 35.61 -76.19
C SER A 281 32.21 36.01 -77.41
N PHE A 282 30.88 36.09 -77.30
CA PHE A 282 30.02 36.70 -78.32
C PHE A 282 30.36 38.19 -78.50
N LYS A 283 30.50 38.96 -77.42
CA LYS A 283 30.92 40.38 -77.48
C LYS A 283 32.31 40.55 -78.09
N ALA A 284 33.25 39.65 -77.79
CA ALA A 284 34.58 39.64 -78.41
C ALA A 284 34.52 39.28 -79.92
N LEU A 285 33.69 38.31 -80.30
CA LEU A 285 33.48 37.94 -81.70
C LEU A 285 32.78 39.07 -82.47
N GLN A 286 31.80 39.74 -81.85
CA GLN A 286 31.11 40.90 -82.41
C GLN A 286 32.08 42.08 -82.61
N SER A 287 32.96 42.37 -81.65
CA SER A 287 33.97 43.44 -81.81
C SER A 287 34.97 43.09 -82.92
N SER A 288 35.43 41.83 -82.99
CA SER A 288 36.26 41.32 -84.09
C SER A 288 35.57 41.45 -85.45
N HIS A 289 34.30 41.04 -85.57
CA HIS A 289 33.51 41.19 -86.79
C HIS A 289 33.32 42.67 -87.19
N THR A 290 33.06 43.58 -86.24
CA THR A 290 32.99 45.01 -86.55
C THR A 290 34.34 45.58 -86.99
N ALA A 291 35.46 45.12 -86.42
CA ALA A 291 36.79 45.51 -86.85
C ALA A 291 37.12 44.98 -88.26
N GLN A 292 36.79 43.72 -88.57
CA GLN A 292 36.93 43.11 -89.90
C GLN A 292 36.03 43.82 -90.93
N SER A 293 34.77 44.12 -90.59
CA SER A 293 33.84 44.86 -91.44
C SER A 293 34.34 46.29 -91.72
N HIS A 294 34.93 46.96 -90.73
CA HIS A 294 35.56 48.26 -90.91
C HIS A 294 36.83 48.18 -91.76
N GLN A 295 37.69 47.16 -91.57
CA GLN A 295 38.85 46.90 -92.43
C GLN A 295 38.44 46.62 -93.88
N LEU A 296 37.37 45.83 -94.10
CA LEU A 296 36.80 45.55 -95.41
C LEU A 296 36.24 46.82 -96.05
N THR A 297 35.56 47.67 -95.26
CA THR A 297 35.05 48.96 -95.73
C THR A 297 36.19 49.92 -96.09
N GLN A 298 37.28 49.97 -95.30
CA GLN A 298 38.50 50.71 -95.65
C GLN A 298 39.18 50.15 -96.90
N ALA A 299 39.21 48.83 -97.09
CA ALA A 299 39.77 48.20 -98.28
C ALA A 299 38.92 48.52 -99.54
N LEU A 300 37.59 48.44 -99.44
CA LEU A 300 36.69 48.90 -100.50
C LEU A 300 36.73 50.42 -100.71
N GLY A 301 37.09 51.20 -99.69
CA GLY A 301 37.44 52.62 -99.82
C GLY A 301 38.66 52.78 -100.72
N LYS A 302 39.80 52.20 -100.32
CA LYS A 302 41.05 52.22 -101.10
C LYS A 302 40.89 51.70 -102.52
N VAL A 303 40.07 50.66 -102.76
CA VAL A 303 39.75 50.20 -104.11
C VAL A 303 39.01 51.28 -104.90
N ARG A 304 38.01 51.94 -104.32
CA ARG A 304 37.34 53.09 -104.96
C ARG A 304 38.29 54.24 -105.21
N ASP A 305 39.12 54.60 -104.24
CA ASP A 305 40.11 55.68 -104.35
C ASP A 305 41.12 55.38 -105.48
N LEU A 306 41.61 54.14 -105.59
CA LEU A 306 42.50 53.70 -106.66
C LEU A 306 41.79 53.64 -108.03
N THR A 307 40.52 53.24 -108.10
CA THR A 307 39.75 53.35 -109.36
C THR A 307 39.44 54.79 -109.73
N GLY A 308 39.29 55.69 -108.75
CA GLY A 308 39.15 57.13 -108.96
C GLY A 308 40.45 57.72 -109.51
N GLN A 309 41.59 57.40 -108.91
CA GLN A 309 42.92 57.79 -109.41
C GLN A 309 43.21 57.20 -110.79
N LEU A 310 42.76 55.98 -111.11
CA LEU A 310 42.85 55.43 -112.46
C LEU A 310 41.98 56.21 -113.45
N ALA A 311 40.73 56.55 -113.10
CA ALA A 311 39.86 57.37 -113.95
C ALA A 311 40.35 58.83 -114.11
N GLU A 312 40.95 59.41 -113.07
CA GLU A 312 41.64 60.71 -113.13
C GLU A 312 42.87 60.63 -114.04
N LEU A 313 43.68 59.58 -113.93
CA LEU A 313 44.80 59.34 -114.86
C LEU A 313 44.29 59.13 -116.29
N GLU A 314 43.26 58.32 -116.52
CA GLU A 314 42.64 58.12 -117.83
C GLU A 314 42.13 59.44 -118.42
N THR A 315 41.40 60.26 -117.66
CA THR A 315 40.92 61.58 -118.14
C THR A 315 42.04 62.59 -118.34
N THR A 316 43.11 62.57 -117.55
CA THR A 316 44.30 63.41 -117.80
C THR A 316 45.02 62.97 -119.07
N TYR A 317 45.27 61.67 -119.27
CA TYR A 317 45.84 61.13 -120.52
C TYR A 317 44.95 61.41 -121.74
N GLU A 318 43.61 61.31 -121.62
CA GLU A 318 42.69 61.75 -122.68
C GLU A 318 42.85 63.25 -122.96
N SER A 319 42.91 64.09 -121.92
CA SER A 319 43.07 65.53 -122.07
C SER A 319 44.40 65.91 -122.72
N GLU A 320 45.51 65.27 -122.31
CA GLU A 320 46.83 65.40 -122.93
C GLU A 320 46.80 64.93 -124.38
N ALA A 321 46.14 63.81 -124.68
CA ALA A 321 45.95 63.33 -126.04
C ALA A 321 45.09 64.31 -126.88
N THR A 322 44.15 65.06 -126.30
CA THR A 322 43.47 66.16 -127.04
C THR A 322 44.34 67.41 -127.17
N GLY A 323 45.20 67.72 -126.19
CA GLY A 323 46.17 68.81 -126.24
C GLY A 323 47.22 68.59 -127.32
N LEU A 324 47.79 67.38 -127.38
CA LEU A 324 48.70 66.93 -128.42
C LEU A 324 48.03 66.96 -129.80
N ARG A 325 46.77 66.48 -129.93
CA ARG A 325 46.01 66.59 -131.20
C ARG A 325 45.83 68.07 -131.63
N LYS A 326 45.51 68.98 -130.70
CA LYS A 326 45.41 70.42 -130.98
C LYS A 326 46.75 71.05 -131.36
N LEU A 327 47.84 70.64 -130.72
CA LEU A 327 49.19 71.10 -131.05
C LEU A 327 49.61 70.61 -132.45
N VAL A 328 49.29 69.36 -132.81
CA VAL A 328 49.50 68.84 -134.17
C VAL A 328 48.72 69.67 -135.18
N THR A 329 47.43 69.94 -134.98
CA THR A 329 46.68 70.80 -135.91
C THR A 329 47.23 72.23 -136.00
N MET A 330 47.74 72.80 -134.90
CA MET A 330 48.42 74.11 -134.91
C MET A 330 49.79 74.07 -135.62
N MET A 331 50.48 72.93 -135.57
CA MET A 331 51.73 72.70 -136.32
C MET A 331 51.46 72.52 -137.81
N GLU A 332 50.43 71.76 -138.17
CA GLU A 332 49.94 71.61 -139.55
C GLU A 332 49.50 72.96 -140.14
N GLU A 333 48.70 73.75 -139.40
CA GLU A 333 48.34 75.11 -139.81
C GLU A 333 49.55 76.07 -139.90
N ARG A 334 50.59 75.87 -139.09
CA ARG A 334 51.83 76.65 -139.20
C ARG A 334 52.63 76.23 -140.42
N GLU A 335 52.64 74.93 -140.74
CA GLU A 335 53.32 74.39 -141.92
C GLU A 335 52.60 74.79 -143.21
N THR A 336 51.26 74.84 -143.26
CA THR A 336 50.53 75.40 -144.40
C THR A 336 50.79 76.89 -144.57
N ARG A 337 50.74 77.69 -143.50
CA ARG A 337 51.10 79.13 -143.57
C ARG A 337 52.56 79.36 -144.00
N GLN A 338 53.48 78.48 -143.60
CA GLN A 338 54.86 78.53 -144.09
C GLN A 338 54.97 78.16 -145.57
N LYS A 339 54.21 77.15 -146.05
CA LYS A 339 54.13 76.82 -147.48
C LYS A 339 53.53 77.98 -148.29
N GLU A 340 52.41 78.54 -147.87
CA GLU A 340 51.78 79.72 -148.50
C GLU A 340 52.75 80.91 -148.63
N SER A 341 53.58 81.14 -147.59
CA SER A 341 54.63 82.17 -147.58
C SER A 341 55.81 81.84 -148.51
N VAL A 342 56.24 80.57 -148.56
CA VAL A 342 57.28 80.11 -149.50
C VAL A 342 56.78 80.20 -150.95
N ASP A 343 55.57 79.72 -151.24
CA ASP A 343 54.96 79.85 -152.56
C ASP A 343 54.84 81.33 -153.00
N ALA A 344 54.58 82.25 -152.08
CA ALA A 344 54.54 83.68 -152.37
C ALA A 344 55.92 84.20 -152.78
N ILE A 345 56.96 83.83 -152.01
CA ILE A 345 58.36 84.14 -152.32
C ILE A 345 58.79 83.53 -153.67
N GLU A 346 58.41 82.29 -153.97
CA GLU A 346 58.73 81.64 -155.26
C GLU A 346 58.06 82.33 -156.45
N ARG A 347 56.80 82.78 -156.32
CA ARG A 347 56.11 83.57 -157.36
C ARG A 347 56.82 84.91 -157.62
N ASP A 348 57.25 85.61 -156.55
CA ASP A 348 57.99 86.86 -156.68
C ASP A 348 59.37 86.67 -157.33
N TRP A 349 60.10 85.59 -156.99
CA TRP A 349 61.35 85.24 -157.65
C TRP A 349 61.17 84.87 -159.12
N ALA A 350 60.15 84.07 -159.47
CA ALA A 350 59.82 83.77 -160.86
C ALA A 350 59.52 85.06 -161.65
N GLY A 351 58.73 85.96 -161.06
CA GLY A 351 58.47 87.29 -161.63
C GLY A 351 59.71 88.19 -161.73
N ILE A 352 60.76 87.98 -160.92
CA ILE A 352 62.06 88.67 -161.06
C ILE A 352 62.88 88.05 -162.20
N GLY A 353 62.91 86.71 -162.30
CA GLY A 353 63.59 85.98 -163.38
C GLY A 353 63.05 86.33 -164.76
N GLU A 354 61.72 86.31 -164.94
CA GLU A 354 61.05 86.68 -166.19
C GLU A 354 61.23 88.18 -166.56
N ARG A 355 61.63 89.02 -165.58
CA ARG A 355 62.07 90.41 -165.81
C ARG A 355 63.59 90.54 -166.02
N ALA A 356 64.39 89.54 -165.68
CA ALA A 356 65.81 89.46 -165.98
C ALA A 356 66.04 88.95 -167.41
N GLU A 357 65.42 87.83 -167.80
CA GLU A 357 65.51 87.26 -169.15
C GLU A 357 65.09 88.27 -170.24
N ARG A 358 64.01 89.04 -170.00
CA ARG A 358 63.60 90.12 -170.93
C ARG A 358 64.62 91.25 -171.07
N ARG A 359 65.50 91.47 -170.08
CA ARG A 359 66.62 92.43 -170.20
C ARG A 359 67.83 91.80 -170.87
N GLU A 360 68.15 90.55 -170.55
CA GLU A 360 69.26 89.83 -171.19
C GLU A 360 69.00 89.59 -172.69
N ALA A 361 67.77 89.24 -173.08
CA ALA A 361 67.38 89.13 -174.49
C ALA A 361 67.58 90.46 -175.24
N ALA A 362 67.18 91.59 -174.66
CA ALA A 362 67.39 92.92 -175.25
C ALA A 362 68.89 93.28 -175.36
N LEU A 363 69.67 93.03 -174.29
CA LEU A 363 71.12 93.27 -174.29
C LEU A 363 71.86 92.38 -175.29
N MET A 364 71.43 91.15 -175.49
CA MET A 364 72.00 90.24 -176.50
C MET A 364 71.73 90.75 -177.92
N GLU A 365 70.54 91.31 -178.19
CA GLU A 365 70.21 91.95 -179.47
C GLU A 365 71.04 93.23 -179.71
N GLU A 366 71.39 93.99 -178.66
CA GLU A 366 72.31 95.13 -178.75
C GLU A 366 73.77 94.69 -178.98
N ILE A 367 74.23 93.63 -178.31
CA ILE A 367 75.57 93.07 -178.46
C ILE A 367 75.82 92.53 -179.88
N GLU A 368 74.80 91.94 -180.54
CA GLU A 368 74.92 91.56 -181.96
C GLU A 368 75.12 92.77 -182.88
N LYS A 369 74.46 93.90 -182.60
CA LYS A 369 74.59 95.14 -183.37
C LYS A 369 75.96 95.78 -183.17
N GLU A 370 76.47 95.83 -181.93
CA GLU A 370 77.82 96.33 -181.64
C GLU A 370 78.93 95.49 -182.28
N LYS A 371 78.82 94.16 -182.26
CA LYS A 371 79.85 93.27 -182.85
C LYS A 371 80.04 93.54 -184.34
N ARG A 372 78.94 93.67 -185.08
CA ARG A 372 78.96 94.01 -186.52
C ARG A 372 79.65 95.36 -186.77
N ALA A 373 79.40 96.37 -185.94
CA ALA A 373 80.08 97.68 -186.04
C ALA A 373 81.59 97.62 -185.72
N LYS A 374 82.00 96.77 -184.77
CA LYS A 374 83.42 96.64 -184.36
C LYS A 374 84.30 95.96 -185.41
N GLU A 375 83.75 95.08 -186.26
CA GLU A 375 84.49 94.44 -187.35
C GLU A 375 84.82 95.39 -188.52
N ASP A 376 84.04 96.46 -188.72
CA ASP A 376 84.31 97.45 -189.77
C ASP A 376 85.22 98.60 -189.33
N ALA A 377 85.21 98.95 -188.04
CA ALA A 377 86.11 99.96 -187.49
C ALA A 377 87.58 99.49 -187.50
N ARG A 378 87.83 98.21 -187.19
CA ARG A 378 89.19 97.69 -186.96
C ARG A 378 90.07 97.71 -188.22
N LYS A 379 89.46 97.56 -189.41
CA LYS A 379 90.12 97.53 -190.74
C LYS A 379 90.69 98.89 -191.21
N LYS A 380 90.51 99.98 -190.45
CA LYS A 380 90.91 101.35 -190.83
C LYS A 380 92.03 101.96 -189.98
N VAL A 381 92.28 101.42 -188.78
CA VAL A 381 93.37 101.90 -187.90
C VAL A 381 94.74 101.43 -188.42
N GLU A 382 94.78 100.25 -189.05
CA GLU A 382 95.97 99.55 -189.56
C GLU A 382 96.71 100.24 -190.73
N GLN A 383 96.32 101.47 -191.11
CA GLN A 383 96.85 102.16 -192.29
C GLN A 383 97.44 103.57 -192.05
N LEU A 384 97.34 104.16 -190.84
CA LEU A 384 97.66 105.59 -190.65
C LEU A 384 98.64 105.96 -189.53
N GLU A 385 99.14 105.00 -188.73
CA GLU A 385 100.07 105.32 -187.62
C GLU A 385 101.57 105.27 -187.99
N ASN A 386 101.92 104.96 -189.24
CA ASN A 386 103.32 104.85 -189.69
C ASN A 386 104.01 106.19 -190.03
N VAL A 387 103.29 107.32 -190.14
CA VAL A 387 103.90 108.62 -190.53
C VAL A 387 103.24 109.81 -189.82
N LEU A 388 103.60 110.06 -188.55
CA LEU A 388 103.69 111.43 -188.04
C LEU A 388 104.79 111.56 -186.97
N ASP A 389 105.96 112.03 -187.39
CA ASP A 389 107.13 112.22 -186.53
C ASP A 389 107.19 113.67 -185.97
N ARG A 390 107.83 113.83 -184.82
CA ARG A 390 108.27 115.10 -184.19
C ARG A 390 107.26 116.24 -183.92
N VAL A 391 106.80 116.25 -182.66
CA VAL A 391 106.60 117.44 -181.77
C VAL A 391 105.47 118.43 -182.12
N GLY A 392 104.30 118.16 -181.55
CA GLY A 392 103.11 119.03 -181.41
C GLY A 392 101.92 118.14 -181.00
N ARG A 393 100.88 118.53 -180.26
CA ARG A 393 100.38 119.81 -179.67
C ARG A 393 99.98 119.50 -178.19
N GLY A 394 99.42 120.34 -177.31
CA GLY A 394 98.73 121.65 -177.35
C GLY A 394 97.42 121.54 -176.53
N GLU A 395 96.88 122.66 -176.02
CA GLU A 395 95.98 122.68 -174.84
C GLU A 395 94.46 122.59 -175.12
N LEU A 396 93.71 122.02 -174.15
CA LEU A 396 92.32 122.39 -173.73
C LEU A 396 91.15 122.26 -174.77
N PRO A 397 89.85 122.51 -174.44
CA PRO A 397 89.07 122.41 -173.17
C PRO A 397 87.64 121.74 -173.26
N VAL A 398 87.15 121.08 -172.18
CA VAL A 398 85.72 121.08 -171.67
C VAL A 398 84.60 120.46 -172.60
N PRO A 399 83.30 120.19 -172.22
CA PRO A 399 82.60 119.77 -170.96
C PRO A 399 81.86 118.39 -171.04
N GLY A 400 81.27 117.91 -169.91
CA GLY A 400 80.07 117.02 -169.90
C GLY A 400 80.24 115.63 -169.23
N ARG A 401 79.39 115.24 -168.25
CA ARG A 401 78.11 114.45 -168.34
C ARG A 401 78.32 112.94 -168.65
N ARG A 402 77.69 111.95 -167.96
CA ARG A 402 76.70 111.91 -166.85
C ARG A 402 76.55 110.47 -166.26
N SER A 403 75.97 110.36 -165.05
CA SER A 403 75.18 109.22 -164.51
C SER A 403 75.87 107.86 -164.21
N SER A 404 75.39 107.00 -163.31
CA SER A 404 74.22 107.06 -162.40
C SER A 404 74.44 106.37 -161.04
N THR A 405 73.66 106.80 -160.04
CA THR A 405 73.56 106.34 -158.64
C THR A 405 72.54 105.19 -158.46
N PRO A 406 72.27 104.70 -157.22
CA PRO A 406 73.18 104.14 -156.20
C PRO A 406 72.70 102.76 -155.67
N SER A 407 73.51 102.00 -154.92
CA SER A 407 72.99 100.86 -154.14
C SER A 407 73.94 100.34 -153.04
N ARG A 408 73.52 100.43 -151.75
CA ARG A 408 73.18 99.26 -150.89
C ARG A 408 72.82 99.65 -149.45
N MET A 409 71.88 98.88 -148.89
CA MET A 409 71.38 98.79 -147.50
C MET A 409 70.80 97.35 -147.36
N ALA A 410 70.37 96.77 -146.25
CA ALA A 410 70.19 97.16 -144.83
C ALA A 410 70.38 95.85 -143.97
N THR A 411 70.46 95.72 -142.64
CA THR A 411 70.16 96.50 -141.41
C THR A 411 68.67 96.77 -141.10
N PRO A 412 68.10 96.37 -139.93
CA PRO A 412 68.63 95.57 -138.81
C PRO A 412 67.73 94.35 -138.42
N ASP A 413 67.98 93.70 -137.28
CA ASP A 413 67.18 92.59 -136.71
C ASP A 413 66.94 92.80 -135.19
N PRO A 414 65.68 92.88 -134.68
CA PRO A 414 65.43 93.25 -133.27
C PRO A 414 64.34 92.48 -132.46
N THR A 415 64.70 92.10 -131.22
CA THR A 415 63.95 92.27 -129.94
C THR A 415 62.76 91.37 -129.50
N MET A 416 62.47 91.49 -128.18
CA MET A 416 61.31 91.04 -127.36
C MET A 416 61.41 89.62 -126.73
N ASP A 417 60.98 89.25 -125.50
CA ASP A 417 60.40 89.87 -124.26
C ASP A 417 59.10 89.16 -123.79
N GLY A 418 58.90 88.95 -122.46
CA GLY A 418 57.59 88.55 -121.86
C GLY A 418 57.47 87.28 -120.96
N MET A 419 57.48 87.48 -119.63
CA MET A 419 56.36 87.17 -118.66
C MET A 419 55.92 85.73 -118.19
N MET A 420 56.34 85.35 -116.95
CA MET A 420 55.52 84.97 -115.73
C MET A 420 54.74 83.62 -115.50
N GLY A 421 55.06 82.92 -114.37
CA GLY A 421 54.18 82.03 -113.54
C GLY A 421 54.30 80.48 -113.70
N LEU A 422 53.98 79.55 -112.74
CA LEU A 422 53.69 79.55 -111.27
C LEU A 422 53.92 78.10 -110.65
N SER A 423 53.63 77.84 -109.35
CA SER A 423 54.06 76.63 -108.54
C SER A 423 52.92 75.93 -107.72
N PRO A 424 53.09 74.69 -107.17
CA PRO A 424 52.98 74.44 -105.69
C PRO A 424 53.77 73.21 -105.09
N THR A 425 53.59 72.83 -103.79
CA THR A 425 54.47 71.91 -102.98
C THR A 425 53.83 71.35 -101.64
N VAL A 426 54.47 70.38 -100.91
CA VAL A 426 54.37 70.01 -99.43
C VAL A 426 53.55 68.74 -98.96
N ALA A 427 53.74 68.23 -97.71
CA ALA A 427 53.41 66.87 -97.17
C ALA A 427 53.33 66.69 -95.59
N MET A 428 52.86 65.50 -95.09
CA MET A 428 53.13 64.75 -93.78
C MET A 428 52.61 65.17 -92.34
N ALA A 429 52.43 64.16 -91.41
CA ALA A 429 52.60 64.12 -89.89
C ALA A 429 51.42 63.79 -88.87
N SER A 430 51.69 63.60 -87.52
CA SER A 430 50.82 62.93 -86.46
C SER A 430 51.19 63.11 -84.91
N LYS A 431 50.46 62.47 -83.92
CA LYS A 431 50.85 61.96 -82.51
C LYS A 431 50.48 62.71 -81.14
N ALA A 432 50.39 62.04 -79.93
CA ALA A 432 50.49 62.59 -78.49
C ALA A 432 50.49 61.53 -77.27
N GLN A 433 50.79 61.89 -75.96
CA GLN A 433 50.93 61.07 -74.66
C GLN A 433 51.02 61.98 -73.33
N ARG A 434 51.07 61.68 -71.97
CA ARG A 434 50.86 60.59 -70.90
C ARG A 434 51.04 61.14 -69.40
N ALA A 435 50.63 60.48 -68.25
CA ALA A 435 50.74 60.98 -66.80
C ALA A 435 50.84 59.92 -65.58
N GLY A 436 50.90 60.31 -64.25
CA GLY A 436 50.94 59.47 -62.97
C GLY A 436 51.23 60.16 -61.55
N LYS A 437 51.28 59.47 -60.36
CA LYS A 437 51.49 60.03 -58.93
C LYS A 437 52.42 59.19 -57.96
N THR A 438 52.67 59.59 -56.67
CA THR A 438 53.90 59.25 -55.84
C THR A 438 53.76 58.71 -54.37
N PHE A 439 54.90 58.44 -53.68
CA PHE A 439 55.07 57.48 -52.53
C PHE A 439 54.85 57.98 -51.08
N THR A 440 55.20 59.23 -50.71
CA THR A 440 55.14 59.68 -49.30
C THR A 440 53.73 59.78 -48.73
N GLU A 441 52.73 59.93 -49.61
CA GLU A 441 51.29 59.88 -49.30
C GLU A 441 50.93 58.57 -48.56
N VAL A 442 51.55 57.44 -48.94
CA VAL A 442 51.27 56.09 -48.41
C VAL A 442 51.69 55.92 -46.94
N TYR A 443 52.79 56.55 -46.52
CA TYR A 443 53.30 56.40 -45.15
C TYR A 443 52.44 57.16 -44.11
N ALA A 444 51.81 58.26 -44.51
CA ALA A 444 50.89 59.00 -43.65
C ALA A 444 49.61 58.19 -43.35
N ASP A 445 49.11 57.47 -44.36
CA ASP A 445 47.91 56.64 -44.20
C ASP A 445 48.18 55.34 -43.43
N TYR A 446 49.40 54.79 -43.47
CA TYR A 446 49.78 53.66 -42.61
C TYR A 446 49.71 54.01 -41.11
N VAL A 447 50.21 55.18 -40.70
CA VAL A 447 50.15 55.62 -39.29
C VAL A 447 48.71 55.86 -38.85
N ARG A 448 47.87 56.47 -39.70
CA ARG A 448 46.43 56.63 -39.43
C ARG A 448 45.73 55.28 -39.22
N LEU A 449 46.03 54.30 -40.07
CA LEU A 449 45.46 52.95 -39.97
C LEU A 449 45.85 52.26 -38.65
N GLN A 450 47.05 52.51 -38.14
CA GLN A 450 47.51 52.00 -36.85
C GLN A 450 46.77 52.65 -35.65
N ASP A 451 46.56 53.97 -35.68
CA ASP A 451 45.77 54.69 -34.67
C ASP A 451 44.30 54.24 -34.66
N ASP A 452 43.69 54.02 -35.83
CA ASP A 452 42.30 53.58 -35.95
C ASP A 452 42.12 52.11 -35.53
N PHE A 453 43.12 51.25 -35.75
CA PHE A 453 43.13 49.90 -35.20
C PHE A 453 43.19 49.92 -33.66
N ALA A 454 44.04 50.77 -33.07
CA ALA A 454 44.15 50.91 -31.62
C ALA A 454 42.84 51.37 -30.96
N LYS A 455 42.12 52.31 -31.59
CA LYS A 455 40.76 52.72 -31.17
C LYS A 455 39.79 51.55 -31.21
N LYS A 456 39.80 50.75 -32.30
CA LYS A 456 38.91 49.60 -32.43
C LYS A 456 39.17 48.51 -31.38
N SER A 457 40.43 48.22 -31.03
CA SER A 457 40.73 47.32 -29.91
C SER A 457 40.17 47.83 -28.58
N ALA A 458 40.22 49.14 -28.31
CA ALA A 458 39.65 49.71 -27.08
C ALA A 458 38.11 49.66 -27.04
N GLU A 459 37.44 49.75 -28.20
CA GLU A 459 35.99 49.52 -28.30
C GLU A 459 35.61 48.06 -28.01
N TYR A 460 36.37 47.08 -28.52
CA TYR A 460 36.15 45.65 -28.21
C TYR A 460 36.36 45.36 -26.72
N ASP A 461 37.45 45.86 -26.13
CA ASP A 461 37.73 45.79 -24.69
C ASP A 461 36.59 46.37 -23.83
N HIS A 462 35.91 47.41 -24.31
CA HIS A 462 34.74 48.00 -23.65
C HIS A 462 33.50 47.11 -23.81
N MET A 463 33.25 46.60 -25.01
CA MET A 463 32.13 45.67 -25.28
C MET A 463 32.24 44.41 -24.43
N ASP A 464 33.41 43.78 -24.36
CA ASP A 464 33.63 42.55 -23.56
C ASP A 464 33.40 42.78 -22.06
N ARG A 465 33.76 43.95 -21.53
CA ARG A 465 33.43 44.33 -20.13
C ARG A 465 31.93 44.50 -19.95
N THR A 466 31.22 45.15 -20.87
CA THR A 466 29.75 45.26 -20.78
C THR A 466 29.04 43.90 -20.93
N LEU A 467 29.59 42.98 -21.73
CA LEU A 467 29.10 41.60 -21.82
C LEU A 467 29.37 40.81 -20.53
N ALA A 468 30.54 40.99 -19.90
CA ALA A 468 30.84 40.41 -18.60
C ALA A 468 29.91 40.95 -17.49
N ASP A 469 29.63 42.26 -17.46
CA ASP A 469 28.69 42.87 -16.52
C ASP A 469 27.24 42.39 -16.74
N VAL A 470 26.83 42.18 -18.00
CA VAL A 470 25.52 41.60 -18.34
C VAL A 470 25.45 40.12 -17.96
N LEU A 471 26.52 39.34 -18.17
CA LEU A 471 26.61 37.95 -17.70
C LEU A 471 26.57 37.88 -16.17
N ALA A 472 27.27 38.76 -15.46
CA ALA A 472 27.20 38.86 -14.00
C ALA A 472 25.78 39.19 -13.50
N GLN A 473 25.08 40.12 -14.16
CA GLN A 473 23.66 40.42 -13.85
C GLN A 473 22.69 39.27 -14.20
N ILE A 474 23.07 38.38 -15.12
CA ILE A 474 22.32 37.15 -15.41
C ILE A 474 22.61 36.09 -14.33
N GLU A 475 23.86 35.87 -13.95
CA GLU A 475 24.24 34.97 -12.86
C GLU A 475 23.64 35.40 -11.51
N GLU A 476 23.63 36.71 -11.23
CA GLU A 476 22.99 37.28 -10.04
C GLU A 476 21.47 37.04 -10.07
N ARG A 477 20.81 37.26 -11.22
CA ARG A 477 19.38 36.91 -11.38
C ARG A 477 19.10 35.42 -11.23
N VAL A 478 19.99 34.54 -11.70
CA VAL A 478 19.91 33.07 -11.50
C VAL A 478 20.12 32.68 -10.02
N ARG A 479 20.68 33.57 -9.18
CA ARG A 479 20.91 33.34 -7.74
C ARG A 479 19.75 33.80 -6.83
N PHE A 480 18.68 34.40 -7.35
CA PHE A 480 17.52 34.78 -6.53
C PHE A 480 16.64 33.57 -6.13
N PRO A 481 16.01 33.57 -4.94
CA PRO A 481 15.76 32.31 -4.21
C PRO A 481 14.53 31.48 -4.64
N SER A 482 13.78 31.89 -5.67
CA SER A 482 12.46 31.34 -5.98
C SER A 482 12.48 29.95 -6.66
N PHE A 483 13.65 29.39 -7.01
CA PHE A 483 13.76 28.07 -7.65
C PHE A 483 14.56 27.02 -6.85
N GLN A 484 15.19 27.39 -5.72
CA GLN A 484 15.96 26.42 -4.91
C GLN A 484 15.12 25.68 -3.85
N VAL A 485 14.01 26.26 -3.40
CA VAL A 485 13.16 25.67 -2.34
C VAL A 485 12.61 24.30 -2.74
N SER A 486 12.17 24.13 -4.00
CA SER A 486 11.56 22.89 -4.51
C SER A 486 12.54 21.73 -4.72
N VAL A 487 13.84 22.00 -4.93
CA VAL A 487 14.85 20.97 -5.19
C VAL A 487 15.45 20.41 -3.88
N GLY A 488 15.55 21.24 -2.84
CA GLY A 488 16.02 20.83 -1.51
C GLY A 488 15.11 19.80 -0.85
N GLU A 489 13.79 19.92 -1.00
CA GLU A 489 12.85 18.96 -0.43
C GLU A 489 12.89 17.60 -1.13
N LEU A 490 12.96 17.56 -2.47
CA LEU A 490 13.09 16.29 -3.21
C LEU A 490 14.40 15.55 -2.87
N THR A 491 15.54 16.25 -2.83
CA THR A 491 16.82 15.63 -2.46
C THR A 491 16.82 15.15 -1.00
N GLY A 492 16.24 15.94 -0.08
CA GLY A 492 16.02 15.54 1.31
C GLY A 492 15.05 14.37 1.51
N ALA A 493 14.13 14.12 0.57
CA ALA A 493 13.28 12.93 0.55
C ALA A 493 14.02 11.71 -0.01
N ILE A 494 14.80 11.86 -1.09
CA ILE A 494 15.56 10.78 -1.73
C ILE A 494 16.66 10.25 -0.80
N CYS A 495 17.43 11.11 -0.13
CA CYS A 495 18.45 10.68 0.84
C CYS A 495 17.83 9.91 2.02
N ARG A 496 16.67 10.35 2.55
CA ARG A 496 15.95 9.60 3.59
C ARG A 496 15.46 8.23 3.08
N ARG A 497 14.97 8.15 1.83
CA ARG A 497 14.50 6.89 1.23
C ARG A 497 15.63 5.90 0.92
N LEU A 498 16.84 6.39 0.60
CA LEU A 498 18.04 5.57 0.48
C LEU A 498 18.57 5.09 1.84
N SER A 499 18.61 5.97 2.84
CA SER A 499 19.03 5.61 4.21
C SER A 499 18.12 4.53 4.82
N PHE A 500 16.80 4.63 4.65
CA PHE A 500 15.86 3.63 5.16
C PHE A 500 15.99 2.28 4.43
N ARG A 501 16.32 2.30 3.13
CA ARG A 501 16.46 1.10 2.29
C ARG A 501 17.76 0.33 2.54
N ASN A 502 18.83 0.99 2.98
CA ASN A 502 20.05 0.30 3.44
C ASN A 502 19.90 -0.30 4.85
N ASN A 503 19.14 0.34 5.76
CA ASN A 503 18.93 -0.20 7.10
C ASN A 503 18.00 -1.43 7.10
N ALA A 504 17.09 -1.54 6.13
CA ALA A 504 16.19 -2.67 5.96
C ALA A 504 16.86 -3.97 5.45
N LEU A 505 18.14 -3.95 5.09
CA LEU A 505 18.91 -5.12 4.65
C LEU A 505 19.85 -5.68 5.73
N ASN A 506 19.87 -5.11 6.93
CA ASN A 506 20.82 -5.49 8.00
C ASN A 506 20.15 -5.91 9.32
N THR A 507 18.87 -6.29 9.27
CA THR A 507 18.09 -6.74 10.44
C THR A 507 17.31 -8.04 10.15
N SER A 508 18.02 -9.11 9.77
CA SER A 508 17.45 -10.45 9.69
C SER A 508 18.37 -11.49 10.34
N VAL A 509 17.87 -12.11 11.43
CA VAL A 509 18.38 -13.34 12.06
C VAL A 509 19.79 -13.28 12.65
N PHE A 510 19.88 -12.80 13.90
CA PHE A 510 20.69 -13.50 14.92
C PHE A 510 20.02 -13.34 16.30
N ASN A 511 19.62 -14.45 16.93
CA ASN A 511 18.88 -14.43 18.19
C ASN A 511 19.39 -15.55 19.13
N PRO A 512 20.39 -15.29 19.99
CA PRO A 512 21.05 -16.32 20.78
C PRO A 512 20.68 -16.27 22.26
N LYS A 513 19.61 -17.00 22.66
CA LYS A 513 19.45 -17.60 24.02
C LYS A 513 18.15 -18.41 24.14
N LEU A 514 18.29 -19.73 24.27
CA LEU A 514 17.43 -20.57 25.11
C LEU A 514 18.17 -21.89 25.39
N LEU A 515 18.66 -22.04 26.62
CA LEU A 515 19.37 -23.21 27.12
C LEU A 515 19.11 -23.28 28.63
N SER A 516 17.93 -23.78 28.98
CA SER A 516 17.34 -23.95 30.32
C SER A 516 15.99 -24.63 30.13
#